data_AF-V9LIU5-F1
#
_entry.id   AF-V9LIU5-F1
#
_cell.length_a   1.000
_cell.length_b   1.000
_cell.length_c   1.000
_cell.angle_alpha   90.00
_cell.angle_beta   90.00
_cell.angle_gamma   90.00
#
_symmetry.space_group_name_H-M   'P 1'
#
loop_
_entity.id
_entity.type
_entity.pdbx_description
1 polymer ?
#
loop_
_entity_poly.entity_id
_entity_poly.type
_entity_poly.pdbx_seq_one_letter_code
_entity_poly.pdbx_strand_id
1 'polypeptide(L)'
;GTYSNFWRALGETESATIPYCGRVGISQYDRCHAGFRASTFGRAYDFGSVMHYGLFAFSTNGRQTITLRRQTSVRIPNRSGMSNLDAEKTRLAYRCQGGQTTTPSPSGCKDTWPYCDRYTRLCGIHSFINARCKKTCFNCECKNRLG
;
A
#
# COMPACT_ATOMS: atom_id res chain seq x y z
N GLY A 1 -8.46 22.36 14.53
CA GLY A 1 -7.85 22.72 13.24
C GLY A 1 -8.09 21.60 12.27
N THR A 2 -8.71 21.88 11.13
CA THR A 2 -8.91 20.92 10.04
C THR A 2 -7.61 20.80 9.25
N TYR A 3 -6.85 19.74 9.52
CA TYR A 3 -5.66 19.41 8.72
C TYR A 3 -6.10 19.05 7.30
N SER A 4 -5.49 19.65 6.28
CA SER A 4 -5.73 19.20 4.91
C SER A 4 -5.14 17.80 4.74
N ASN A 5 -5.90 16.92 4.08
CA ASN A 5 -5.45 15.58 3.68
C ASN A 5 -4.28 15.60 2.68
N PHE A 6 -3.87 16.78 2.19
CA PHE A 6 -2.77 16.97 1.25
C PHE A 6 -1.49 17.50 1.89
N TRP A 7 -1.46 17.75 3.20
CA TRP A 7 -0.22 18.16 3.88
C TRP A 7 0.79 17.02 3.92
N ARG A 8 2.08 17.36 3.79
CA ARG A 8 3.16 16.38 3.72
C ARG A 8 3.35 15.67 5.05
N ALA A 9 3.75 14.41 5.01
CA ALA A 9 4.31 13.75 6.19
C ALA A 9 5.77 14.20 6.41
N LEU A 10 6.23 14.20 7.66
CA LEU A 10 7.64 14.36 8.00
C LEU A 10 8.43 13.13 7.53
N GLY A 11 9.66 13.33 7.08
CA GLY A 11 10.59 12.25 6.77
C GLY A 11 11.05 11.49 8.02
N GLU A 12 11.66 10.32 7.81
CA GLU A 12 12.15 9.43 8.88
C GLU A 12 13.02 10.16 9.90
N THR A 13 13.96 10.98 9.42
CA THR A 13 14.95 11.70 10.21
C THR A 13 14.67 13.20 10.30
N GLU A 14 13.53 13.67 9.79
CA GLU A 14 13.17 15.09 9.81
C GLU A 14 12.70 15.50 11.21
N SER A 15 13.21 16.63 11.74
CA SER A 15 12.78 17.15 13.03
C SER A 15 11.34 17.64 12.99
N ALA A 16 10.57 17.36 14.05
CA ALA A 16 9.21 17.87 14.17
C ALA A 16 9.25 19.35 14.55
N THR A 17 9.11 20.22 13.57
CA THR A 17 8.97 21.68 13.76
C THR A 17 7.52 22.10 13.60
N ILE A 18 7.08 23.15 14.30
CA ILE A 18 5.75 23.75 14.10
C ILE A 18 5.68 24.30 12.66
N PRO A 19 4.83 23.74 11.77
CA PRO A 19 4.78 24.19 10.39
C PRO A 19 4.10 25.56 10.28
N TYR A 20 4.66 26.45 9.45
CA TYR A 20 3.96 27.66 9.05
C TYR A 20 3.02 27.34 7.88
N CYS A 21 1.73 27.22 8.18
CA CYS A 21 0.67 27.06 7.20
C CYS A 21 0.04 28.42 6.94
N GLY A 22 0.44 29.06 5.84
CA GLY A 22 -0.16 30.31 5.38
C GLY A 22 -1.61 30.13 4.92
N ARG A 23 -2.17 31.15 4.25
CA ARG A 23 -3.50 31.03 3.63
C ARG A 23 -3.46 29.94 2.55
N VAL A 24 -4.34 28.95 2.65
CA VAL A 24 -4.39 27.77 1.76
C VAL A 24 -4.45 28.22 0.29
N GLY A 25 -3.38 27.94 -0.45
CA GLY A 25 -3.25 28.17 -1.89
C GLY A 25 -2.56 26.98 -2.57
N ILE A 26 -2.51 26.97 -3.90
CA ILE A 26 -2.15 25.82 -4.77
C ILE A 26 -0.76 25.21 -4.48
N SER A 27 0.15 25.91 -3.79
CA SER A 27 1.56 25.49 -3.62
C SER A 27 2.01 25.21 -2.18
N GLN A 28 1.12 25.21 -1.19
CA GLN A 28 1.53 25.15 0.23
C GLN A 28 1.64 23.75 0.83
N TYR A 29 1.47 22.69 0.04
CA TYR A 29 1.49 21.30 0.54
C TYR A 29 2.85 20.88 1.13
N ASP A 30 3.96 21.37 0.56
CA ASP A 30 5.31 20.98 0.97
C ASP A 30 5.78 21.64 2.28
N ARG A 31 5.21 22.82 2.61
CA ARG A 31 5.56 23.62 3.79
C ARG A 31 4.67 23.35 5.01
N CYS A 32 3.60 22.58 4.82
CA CYS A 32 2.71 22.14 5.88
C CYS A 32 2.91 20.66 6.17
N HIS A 33 2.81 20.30 7.45
CA HIS A 33 2.91 18.91 7.90
C HIS A 33 1.62 18.41 8.50
N ALA A 34 1.21 17.19 8.12
CA ALA A 34 0.01 16.53 8.65
C ALA A 34 0.19 15.97 10.08
N GLY A 35 1.38 16.13 10.68
CA GLY A 35 1.74 15.55 11.98
C GLY A 35 2.11 14.07 11.92
N PHE A 36 1.97 13.42 10.76
CA PHE A 36 2.41 12.06 10.52
C PHE A 36 3.87 11.99 10.04
N ARG A 37 4.53 10.87 10.30
CA ARG A 37 5.84 10.52 9.74
C ARG A 37 5.70 9.45 8.67
N ALA A 38 6.45 9.59 7.59
CA ALA A 38 6.55 8.60 6.53
C ALA A 38 7.97 8.06 6.44
N SER A 39 8.06 6.75 6.19
CA SER A 39 9.30 6.03 5.95
C SER A 39 9.33 5.45 4.54
N THR A 40 10.45 5.65 3.87
CA THR A 40 10.79 5.04 2.59
C THR A 40 11.56 3.73 2.76
N PHE A 41 12.13 3.50 3.95
CA PHE A 41 13.04 2.37 4.24
C PHE A 41 14.23 2.30 3.26
N GLY A 42 14.71 3.47 2.82
CA GLY A 42 15.79 3.59 1.84
C GLY A 42 15.42 3.09 0.43
N ARG A 43 14.14 2.92 0.11
CA ARG A 43 13.67 2.46 -1.20
C ARG A 43 13.28 3.62 -2.10
N ALA A 44 13.50 3.43 -3.40
CA ALA A 44 13.17 4.41 -4.42
C ALA A 44 11.67 4.71 -4.49
N TYR A 45 11.33 5.84 -5.12
CA TYR A 45 9.96 6.18 -5.48
C TYR A 45 9.45 5.19 -6.53
N ASP A 46 8.26 4.64 -6.32
CA ASP A 46 7.68 3.64 -7.19
C ASP A 46 6.49 4.21 -7.97
N PHE A 47 6.72 4.51 -9.24
CA PHE A 47 5.68 4.97 -10.16
C PHE A 47 4.59 3.92 -10.40
N GLY A 48 4.92 2.63 -10.26
CA GLY A 48 4.01 1.50 -10.44
C GLY A 48 3.32 1.05 -9.17
N SER A 49 3.54 1.74 -8.05
CA SER A 49 2.89 1.42 -6.79
C SER A 49 1.37 1.44 -6.97
N VAL A 50 0.69 0.47 -6.35
CA VAL A 50 -0.79 0.47 -6.31
C VAL A 50 -1.33 1.71 -5.60
N MET A 51 -0.50 2.32 -4.74
CA MET A 51 -0.80 3.53 -3.98
C MET A 51 -0.57 4.82 -4.78
N HIS A 52 0.07 4.76 -5.95
CA HIS A 52 0.28 5.95 -6.78
C HIS A 52 -1.05 6.43 -7.37
N TYR A 53 -1.31 7.74 -7.28
CA TYR A 53 -2.47 8.35 -7.92
C TYR A 53 -2.35 8.32 -9.45
N GLY A 54 -3.47 8.28 -10.16
CA GLY A 54 -3.46 8.47 -11.61
C GLY A 54 -3.03 9.89 -11.98
N LEU A 55 -2.49 10.08 -13.18
CA LEU A 55 -1.98 11.39 -13.63
C LEU A 55 -3.05 12.51 -13.66
N PHE A 56 -4.32 12.14 -13.71
CA PHE A 56 -5.48 13.04 -13.77
C PHE A 56 -6.30 13.03 -12.48
N ALA A 57 -5.79 12.43 -11.39
CA ALA A 57 -6.54 12.30 -10.15
C ALA A 57 -6.98 13.67 -9.62
N PHE A 58 -8.27 13.79 -9.24
CA PHE A 58 -8.90 15.01 -8.75
C PHE A 58 -8.89 16.21 -9.74
N SER A 59 -8.63 15.97 -11.03
CA SER A 59 -8.74 17.02 -12.04
C SER A 59 -10.19 17.44 -12.25
N THR A 60 -10.46 18.75 -12.25
CA THR A 60 -11.78 19.33 -12.55
C THR A 60 -11.89 19.79 -14.01
N ASN A 61 -10.77 19.94 -14.71
CA ASN A 61 -10.68 20.47 -16.07
C ASN A 61 -10.10 19.46 -17.08
N GLY A 62 -9.97 18.18 -16.67
CA GLY A 62 -9.43 17.11 -17.50
C GLY A 62 -7.92 17.19 -17.78
N ARG A 63 -7.20 18.17 -17.20
CA ARG A 63 -5.73 18.25 -17.31
C ARG A 63 -5.04 17.39 -16.27
N GLN A 64 -3.82 16.96 -16.56
CA GLN A 64 -3.01 16.22 -15.61
C GLN A 64 -2.74 17.07 -14.36
N THR A 65 -2.95 16.47 -13.20
CA THR A 65 -2.63 17.05 -11.88
C THR A 65 -1.27 16.58 -11.37
N ILE A 66 -0.74 15.49 -11.93
CA ILE A 66 0.59 14.95 -11.62
C ILE A 66 1.38 14.78 -12.92
N THR A 67 2.57 15.37 -12.98
CA THR A 67 3.50 15.25 -14.11
C THR A 67 4.77 14.52 -13.66
N LEU A 68 5.21 13.56 -14.47
CA LEU A 68 6.41 12.78 -14.17
C LEU A 68 7.67 13.56 -14.51
N ARG A 69 8.60 13.67 -13.56
CA ARG A 69 9.91 14.32 -13.79
C ARG A 69 10.95 13.39 -14.40
N ARG A 70 10.66 12.09 -14.45
CA ARG A 70 11.50 11.05 -15.07
C ARG A 70 10.63 10.21 -15.98
N GLN A 71 11.15 9.82 -17.14
CA GLN A 71 10.47 8.89 -18.02
C GLN A 71 10.39 7.51 -17.37
N THR A 72 9.29 6.81 -17.61
CA THR A 72 9.05 5.44 -17.13
C THR A 72 8.14 4.71 -18.10
N SER A 73 8.36 3.42 -18.29
CA SER A 73 7.48 2.53 -19.06
C SER A 73 6.36 1.91 -18.21
N VAL A 74 6.36 2.19 -16.91
CA VAL A 74 5.41 1.60 -15.97
C VAL A 74 4.01 2.19 -16.17
N ARG A 75 2.99 1.33 -16.06
CA ARG A 75 1.58 1.73 -16.14
C ARG A 75 1.18 2.58 -14.94
N ILE A 76 0.65 3.78 -15.19
CA ILE A 76 0.13 4.69 -14.16
C ILE A 76 -1.32 5.08 -14.48
N PRO A 77 -2.27 4.90 -13.56
CA PRO A 77 -2.13 4.18 -12.29
C PRO A 77 -2.07 2.66 -12.47
N ASN A 78 -1.35 1.98 -11.57
CA ASN A 78 -1.49 0.54 -11.38
C ASN A 78 -2.67 0.25 -10.44
N ARG A 79 -3.60 -0.61 -10.88
CA ARG A 79 -4.74 -1.10 -10.07
C ARG A 79 -4.88 -2.62 -10.10
N SER A 80 -3.89 -3.32 -10.67
CA SER A 80 -3.90 -4.78 -10.78
C SER A 80 -3.41 -5.47 -9.51
N GLY A 81 -2.61 -4.77 -8.69
CA GLY A 81 -2.11 -5.29 -7.41
C GLY A 81 -0.86 -4.56 -6.95
N MET A 82 -0.31 -5.00 -5.81
CA MET A 82 0.93 -4.47 -5.25
C MET A 82 2.10 -4.65 -6.22
N SER A 83 2.96 -3.64 -6.32
CA SER A 83 4.26 -3.79 -6.96
C SER A 83 5.24 -4.58 -6.08
N ASN A 84 6.40 -4.93 -6.64
CA ASN A 84 7.48 -5.52 -5.85
C ASN A 84 7.98 -4.57 -4.75
N LEU A 85 8.05 -3.26 -5.02
CA LEU A 85 8.47 -2.26 -4.04
C LEU A 85 7.42 -2.00 -2.97
N ASP A 86 6.12 -2.11 -3.29
CA ASP A 86 5.06 -2.06 -2.29
C ASP A 86 5.24 -3.20 -1.28
N ALA A 87 5.35 -4.44 -1.77
CA ALA A 87 5.53 -5.62 -0.94
C ALA A 87 6.82 -5.54 -0.09
N GLU A 88 7.91 -5.03 -0.67
CA GLU A 88 9.16 -4.86 0.06
C GLU A 88 9.05 -3.81 1.17
N LYS A 89 8.49 -2.63 0.89
CA LYS A 89 8.28 -1.58 1.89
C LYS A 89 7.39 -2.07 3.03
N THR A 90 6.34 -2.83 2.74
CA THR A 90 5.50 -3.45 3.78
C THR A 90 6.29 -4.43 4.64
N ARG A 91 7.10 -5.33 4.04
CA ARG A 91 7.93 -6.26 4.81
C ARG A 91 8.91 -5.56 5.73
N LEU A 92 9.55 -4.48 5.25
CA LEU A 92 10.48 -3.67 6.04
C LEU A 92 9.75 -2.96 7.20
N ALA A 93 8.57 -2.38 6.94
CA ALA A 93 7.76 -1.72 7.95
C ALA A 93 7.36 -2.65 9.10
N TYR A 94 6.98 -3.89 8.78
CA TYR A 94 6.55 -4.90 9.77
C TYR A 94 7.70 -5.77 10.28
N ARG A 95 8.95 -5.48 9.91
CA ARG A 95 10.16 -6.23 10.31
C ARG A 95 10.02 -7.74 10.09
N CYS A 96 9.45 -8.13 8.95
CA CYS A 96 9.36 -9.53 8.59
C CYS A 96 10.78 -10.09 8.39
N GLN A 97 11.31 -10.83 9.37
CA GLN A 97 12.60 -11.51 9.28
C GLN A 97 12.47 -12.71 8.33
N GLY A 98 13.34 -12.78 7.32
CA GLY A 98 13.42 -13.93 6.42
C GLY A 98 12.55 -13.81 5.18
N GLY A 99 13.11 -13.17 4.14
CA GLY A 99 12.80 -13.52 2.76
C GLY A 99 13.49 -14.82 2.38
N GLN A 100 13.40 -15.87 3.20
CA GLN A 100 13.57 -17.19 2.62
C GLN A 100 12.40 -17.36 1.65
N THR A 101 12.72 -17.77 0.44
CA THR A 101 11.86 -18.56 -0.43
C THR A 101 11.48 -19.90 0.20
N THR A 102 11.50 -20.04 1.53
CA THR A 102 10.46 -20.81 2.17
C THR A 102 9.27 -19.87 2.12
N THR A 103 8.36 -20.12 1.17
CA THR A 103 6.95 -19.94 1.45
C THR A 103 6.80 -20.23 2.94
N PRO A 104 6.39 -19.28 3.81
CA PRO A 104 5.69 -19.71 4.99
C PRO A 104 4.44 -20.32 4.36
N SER A 105 4.55 -21.57 3.90
CA SER A 105 3.44 -22.47 3.80
C SER A 105 3.01 -22.43 5.25
N PRO A 106 1.92 -21.73 5.59
CA PRO A 106 1.27 -22.01 6.84
C PRO A 106 1.07 -23.51 6.72
N SER A 107 1.74 -24.30 7.54
CA SER A 107 1.56 -25.75 7.48
C SER A 107 0.05 -25.99 7.61
N GLY A 108 -0.65 -26.21 6.49
CA GLY A 108 -2.12 -26.22 6.43
C GLY A 108 -2.88 -25.10 5.69
N CYS A 109 -2.29 -24.05 5.10
CA CYS A 109 -3.02 -23.10 4.23
C CYS A 109 -3.00 -23.60 2.79
N LYS A 110 -3.95 -24.48 2.52
CA LYS A 110 -4.29 -24.96 1.19
C LYS A 110 -5.79 -25.01 1.06
N ASP A 111 -6.27 -24.84 -0.17
CA ASP A 111 -7.63 -25.20 -0.48
C ASP A 111 -7.75 -26.72 -0.44
N THR A 112 -8.73 -27.21 0.30
CA THR A 112 -9.03 -28.64 0.45
C THR A 112 -10.18 -29.06 -0.45
N TRP A 113 -10.79 -28.11 -1.18
CA TRP A 113 -11.87 -28.36 -2.11
C TRP A 113 -11.49 -27.83 -3.52
N PRO A 114 -11.62 -28.63 -4.59
CA PRO A 114 -11.11 -28.25 -5.92
C PRO A 114 -11.84 -27.08 -6.59
N TYR A 115 -13.07 -26.76 -6.17
CA TYR A 115 -13.90 -25.77 -6.84
C TYR A 115 -13.84 -24.38 -6.22
N CYS A 116 -12.91 -24.15 -5.29
CA CYS A 116 -12.83 -22.89 -4.54
C CYS A 116 -12.81 -21.63 -5.42
N ASP A 117 -12.12 -21.66 -6.56
CA ASP A 117 -12.00 -20.49 -7.46
C ASP A 117 -13.35 -20.04 -8.05
N ARG A 118 -14.32 -20.96 -8.21
CA ARG A 118 -15.66 -20.63 -8.73
C ARG A 118 -16.57 -19.99 -7.69
N TYR A 119 -16.23 -20.12 -6.41
CA TYR A 119 -17.06 -19.69 -5.28
C TYR A 119 -16.43 -18.58 -4.45
N THR A 120 -15.50 -17.82 -5.04
CA THR A 120 -14.85 -16.64 -4.42
C THR A 120 -15.85 -15.61 -3.87
N ARG A 121 -17.02 -15.45 -4.52
CA ARG A 121 -18.10 -14.57 -4.04
C ARG A 121 -18.71 -14.97 -2.69
N LEU A 122 -18.52 -16.22 -2.26
CA LEU A 122 -19.05 -16.75 -1.00
C LEU A 122 -18.04 -16.68 0.15
N CYS A 123 -16.81 -16.25 -0.11
CA CYS A 123 -15.81 -15.99 0.92
C CYS A 123 -16.33 -14.93 1.91
N GLY A 124 -16.19 -15.18 3.21
CA GLY A 124 -16.73 -14.35 4.28
C GLY A 124 -18.21 -14.57 4.62
N ILE A 125 -18.95 -15.29 3.77
CA ILE A 125 -20.41 -15.49 3.94
C ILE A 125 -20.73 -16.94 4.32
N HIS A 126 -20.15 -17.91 3.60
CA HIS A 126 -20.49 -19.32 3.75
C HIS A 126 -19.41 -20.09 4.52
N SER A 127 -19.78 -20.67 5.68
CA SER A 127 -18.85 -21.35 6.60
C SER A 127 -18.06 -22.48 5.93
N PHE A 128 -18.70 -23.29 5.09
CA PHE A 128 -18.02 -24.38 4.36
C PHE A 128 -16.94 -23.86 3.41
N ILE A 129 -17.22 -22.79 2.68
CA ILE A 129 -16.28 -22.18 1.73
C ILE A 129 -15.12 -21.58 2.53
N ASN A 130 -15.42 -20.86 3.61
CA ASN A 130 -14.38 -20.29 4.48
C ASN A 130 -13.46 -21.34 5.11
N ALA A 131 -14.00 -22.51 5.47
CA ALA A 131 -13.25 -23.60 6.09
C ALA A 131 -12.40 -24.38 5.08
N ARG A 132 -12.90 -24.61 3.86
CA ARG A 132 -12.27 -25.46 2.85
C ARG A 132 -11.42 -24.70 1.84
N CYS A 133 -11.75 -23.45 1.57
CA CYS A 133 -11.10 -22.58 0.58
C CYS A 133 -10.23 -21.53 1.26
N LYS A 134 -9.39 -21.96 2.22
CA LYS A 134 -8.62 -21.04 3.07
C LYS A 134 -7.68 -20.14 2.26
N LYS A 135 -7.07 -20.67 1.19
CA LYS A 135 -6.15 -19.92 0.36
C LYS A 135 -6.91 -19.02 -0.62
N THR A 136 -7.93 -19.55 -1.32
CA THR A 136 -8.77 -18.75 -2.22
C THR A 136 -9.50 -17.61 -1.50
N CYS A 137 -9.95 -17.83 -0.26
CA CYS A 137 -10.66 -16.83 0.55
C CYS A 137 -9.73 -15.99 1.45
N PHE A 138 -8.41 -16.13 1.34
CA PHE A 138 -7.43 -15.42 2.17
C PHE A 138 -7.63 -15.61 3.70
N ASN A 139 -8.23 -16.71 4.13
CA ASN A 139 -8.45 -17.07 5.53
C ASN A 139 -7.26 -17.83 6.15
N CYS A 140 -6.05 -17.50 5.70
CA CYS A 140 -4.85 -18.16 6.18
C CYS A 140 -4.24 -17.39 7.35
N GLU A 141 -4.12 -18.05 8.49
CA GLU A 141 -3.41 -17.50 9.64
C GLU A 141 -1.90 -17.60 9.43
N CYS A 142 -1.22 -16.46 9.44
CA CYS A 142 0.22 -16.40 9.52
C CYS A 142 0.62 -16.61 10.99
N LYS A 143 1.15 -17.79 11.32
CA LYS A 143 1.80 -17.99 12.63
C LYS A 143 3.17 -17.30 12.60
N ASN A 144 3.24 -16.09 13.15
CA ASN A 144 4.53 -15.48 13.47
C ASN A 144 5.16 -16.28 14.61
N ARG A 145 6.28 -16.95 14.37
CA ARG A 145 7.14 -17.46 15.43
C ARG A 145 7.82 -16.25 16.06
N LEU A 146 7.19 -15.67 17.08
CA LEU A 146 7.89 -14.78 18.01
C LEU A 146 8.79 -15.69 18.85
N GLY A 147 10.05 -15.80 18.44
CA GLY A 147 11.14 -16.36 19.24
C GLY A 147 11.91 -15.22 19.89
#